data_AF-X1NJN9-F1
#
_entry.id   AF-X1NJN9-F1
#
_cell.length_a   1.000
_cell.length_b   1.000
_cell.length_c   1.000
_cell.angle_alpha   90.00
_cell.angle_beta   90.00
_cell.angle_gamma   90.00
#
_symmetry.space_group_name_H-M   'P 1'
#
loop_
_entity.id
_entity.type
_entity.pdbx_description
1 polymer ?
#
loop_
_entity_poly.entity_id
_entity_poly.type
_entity_poly.pdbx_seq_one_letter_code
_entity_poly.pdbx_strand_id
1 'polypeptide(L)'
;MDTITITFPQVKVKIPIKGLTFDNIEDMLFEILQNIARKVFEKALTDIDSYLRSKRERGKLKNTGKRKKYFLTRFGDILYLRTRYKDKKSKARYLLDEALSIVKNQRISLSRARIECFLSALSSYREVVEGIGLLIGGPRCHEAIRQSVIKEGNLIIENQEKKLRQIENLDYPDKEAPDTAYLEADATYITLQKKGKE
;
A
#
# COMPACT_ATOMS: atom_id res chain seq x y z
N MET A 1 -11.36 7.87 26.14
CA MET A 1 -10.83 7.55 24.80
C MET A 1 -11.46 8.52 23.82
N ASP A 2 -10.67 9.17 22.97
CA ASP A 2 -11.22 10.03 21.91
C ASP A 2 -11.87 9.15 20.82
N THR A 3 -13.15 9.36 20.55
CA THR A 3 -13.92 8.62 19.54
C THR A 3 -14.30 9.53 18.38
N ILE A 4 -14.28 9.00 17.15
CA ILE A 4 -14.75 9.69 15.94
C ILE A 4 -15.88 8.87 15.32
N THR A 5 -17.02 9.51 15.07
CA THR A 5 -18.17 8.89 14.38
C THR A 5 -18.03 9.05 12.87
N ILE A 6 -18.10 7.94 12.14
CA ILE A 6 -18.09 7.91 10.67
C ILE A 6 -19.46 7.39 10.21
N THR A 7 -20.15 8.16 9.37
CA THR A 7 -21.50 7.82 8.87
C THR A 7 -21.43 7.36 7.41
N PHE A 8 -22.11 6.27 7.07
CA PHE A 8 -22.15 5.68 5.73
C PHE A 8 -23.52 5.90 5.04
N PRO A 9 -23.58 6.07 3.69
CA PRO A 9 -24.85 6.28 2.98
C PRO A 9 -25.64 4.97 2.75
N GLN A 10 -26.97 5.03 2.79
CA GLN A 10 -27.85 3.96 2.31
C GLN A 10 -27.91 3.96 0.77
N VAL A 11 -27.71 2.81 0.12
CA VAL A 11 -27.79 2.66 -1.35
C VAL A 11 -29.06 1.93 -1.75
N LYS A 12 -29.84 2.53 -2.65
CA LYS A 12 -31.02 1.92 -3.29
C LYS A 12 -30.77 1.84 -4.79
N VAL A 13 -30.97 0.66 -5.38
CA VAL A 13 -30.77 0.42 -6.82
C VAL A 13 -32.09 -0.05 -7.43
N LYS A 14 -32.45 0.50 -8.60
CA LYS A 14 -33.60 0.06 -9.39
C LYS A 14 -33.09 -0.70 -10.61
N ILE A 15 -33.52 -1.95 -10.77
CA ILE A 15 -33.02 -2.86 -11.82
C ILE A 15 -34.22 -3.53 -12.51
N PRO A 16 -34.25 -3.62 -13.85
CA PRO A 16 -35.28 -4.36 -14.55
C PRO A 16 -35.13 -5.87 -14.30
N ILE A 17 -36.25 -6.58 -14.08
CA ILE A 17 -36.25 -8.04 -13.87
C ILE A 17 -35.94 -8.80 -15.18
N LYS A 18 -36.28 -8.21 -16.34
CA LYS A 18 -36.07 -8.84 -17.64
C LYS A 18 -34.56 -8.95 -17.93
N GLY A 19 -34.07 -10.17 -18.12
CA GLY A 19 -32.65 -10.44 -18.40
C GLY A 19 -31.74 -10.38 -17.17
N LEU A 20 -32.30 -10.28 -15.96
CA LEU A 20 -31.53 -10.29 -14.72
C LEU A 20 -31.04 -11.70 -14.42
N THR A 21 -29.72 -11.88 -14.35
CA THR A 21 -29.07 -13.14 -13.94
C THR A 21 -28.40 -12.99 -12.58
N PHE A 22 -28.04 -14.12 -11.97
CA PHE A 22 -27.25 -14.13 -10.74
C PHE A 22 -25.93 -13.37 -10.92
N ASP A 23 -25.19 -13.68 -12.00
CA ASP A 23 -23.90 -13.07 -12.30
C ASP A 23 -24.00 -11.54 -12.46
N ASN A 24 -25.05 -11.06 -13.14
CA ASN A 24 -25.27 -9.62 -13.29
C ASN A 24 -25.56 -8.92 -11.96
N ILE A 25 -26.23 -9.60 -11.02
CA ILE A 25 -26.45 -9.08 -9.68
C ILE A 25 -25.12 -9.05 -8.91
N GLU A 26 -24.33 -10.13 -8.98
CA GLU A 26 -23.05 -10.24 -8.28
C GLU A 26 -22.05 -9.18 -8.75
N ASP A 27 -21.84 -9.03 -10.05
CA ASP A 27 -20.95 -8.02 -10.64
C ASP A 27 -21.37 -6.61 -10.22
N MET A 28 -22.66 -6.30 -10.32
CA MET A 28 -23.20 -5.01 -9.92
C MET A 28 -22.98 -4.75 -8.41
N LEU A 29 -23.24 -5.74 -7.55
CA LEU A 29 -23.01 -5.61 -6.11
C LEU A 29 -21.52 -5.43 -5.79
N PHE A 30 -20.63 -6.13 -6.50
CA PHE A 30 -19.20 -5.95 -6.37
C PHE A 30 -18.78 -4.52 -6.71
N GLU A 31 -19.24 -3.97 -7.83
CA GLU A 31 -18.96 -2.58 -8.20
C GLU A 31 -19.51 -1.58 -7.17
N ILE A 32 -20.73 -1.80 -6.67
CA ILE A 32 -21.34 -0.97 -5.62
C ILE A 32 -20.49 -1.02 -4.36
N LEU A 33 -20.05 -2.20 -3.92
CA LEU A 33 -19.20 -2.38 -2.75
C LEU A 33 -17.91 -1.58 -2.90
N GLN A 34 -17.23 -1.69 -4.05
CA GLN A 34 -16.00 -0.95 -4.34
C GLN A 34 -16.24 0.57 -4.32
N ASN A 35 -17.33 1.04 -4.93
CA ASN A 35 -17.69 2.45 -4.96
C ASN A 35 -18.00 3.03 -3.58
N ILE A 36 -18.77 2.30 -2.76
CA ILE A 36 -19.08 2.70 -1.38
C ILE A 36 -17.79 2.73 -0.57
N ALA A 37 -16.98 1.66 -0.61
CA ALA A 37 -15.75 1.56 0.15
C ALA A 37 -14.80 2.73 -0.14
N ARG A 38 -14.61 3.11 -1.41
CA ARG A 38 -13.79 4.28 -1.78
C ARG A 38 -14.30 5.59 -1.18
N LYS A 39 -15.59 5.90 -1.36
CA LYS A 39 -16.21 7.14 -0.84
C LYS A 39 -16.14 7.20 0.68
N VAL A 40 -16.42 6.08 1.33
CA VAL A 40 -16.35 5.94 2.79
C VAL A 40 -14.93 6.17 3.29
N PHE A 41 -13.94 5.59 2.61
CA PHE A 41 -12.55 5.73 3.01
C PHE A 41 -12.03 7.17 2.80
N GLU A 42 -12.41 7.83 1.70
CA GLU A 42 -12.13 9.26 1.47
C GLU A 42 -12.74 10.15 2.57
N LYS A 43 -13.98 9.87 2.98
CA LYS A 43 -14.65 10.58 4.06
C LYS A 43 -13.95 10.36 5.39
N ALA A 44 -13.61 9.12 5.73
CA ALA A 44 -12.86 8.80 6.94
C ALA A 44 -11.54 9.58 7.02
N LEU A 45 -10.75 9.61 5.93
CA LEU A 45 -9.50 10.40 5.87
C LEU A 45 -9.76 11.90 6.04
N THR A 46 -10.84 12.42 5.47
CA THR A 46 -11.24 13.83 5.60
C THR A 46 -11.60 14.18 7.04
N ASP A 47 -12.31 13.28 7.73
CA ASP A 47 -12.73 13.47 9.12
C ASP A 47 -11.54 13.38 10.07
N ILE A 48 -10.64 12.41 9.86
CA ILE A 48 -9.38 12.30 10.61
C ILE A 48 -8.51 13.55 10.40
N ASP A 49 -8.35 14.04 9.16
CA ASP A 49 -7.59 15.28 8.91
C ASP A 49 -8.22 16.50 9.59
N SER A 50 -9.55 16.57 9.63
CA SER A 50 -10.28 17.65 10.31
C SER A 50 -10.11 17.56 11.83
N TYR A 51 -10.18 16.36 12.39
CA TYR A 51 -9.90 16.09 13.80
C TYR A 51 -8.48 16.51 14.18
N LEU A 52 -7.46 16.01 13.47
CA LEU A 52 -6.05 16.37 13.68
C LEU A 52 -5.81 17.88 13.53
N ARG A 53 -6.49 18.52 12.58
CA ARG A 53 -6.44 19.97 12.40
C ARG A 53 -6.98 20.72 13.62
N SER A 54 -8.04 20.23 14.25
CA SER A 54 -8.68 20.87 15.41
C SER A 54 -7.86 20.70 16.70
N LYS A 55 -7.22 19.55 16.88
CA LYS A 55 -6.43 19.18 18.07
C LYS A 55 -4.96 19.64 18.01
N ARG A 56 -4.51 20.21 16.89
CA ARG A 56 -3.12 20.64 16.75
C ARG A 56 -2.76 21.75 17.73
N GLU A 57 -1.51 21.77 18.15
CA GLU A 57 -0.95 22.90 18.90
C GLU A 57 -0.89 24.15 18.01
N ARG A 58 -1.50 25.25 18.47
CA ARG A 58 -1.51 26.53 17.74
C ARG A 58 -0.12 27.18 17.79
N GLY A 59 0.23 27.93 16.74
CA GLY A 59 1.49 28.68 16.66
C GLY A 59 2.72 27.86 16.20
N LYS A 60 2.72 26.52 16.30
CA LYS A 60 3.86 25.70 15.84
C LYS A 60 3.85 25.41 14.33
N LEU A 61 2.66 25.27 13.75
CA LEU A 61 2.48 24.90 12.35
C LEU A 61 1.59 25.91 11.62
N LYS A 62 2.10 26.48 10.51
CA LYS A 62 1.32 27.37 9.64
C LYS A 62 0.55 26.53 8.62
N ASN A 63 -0.79 26.60 8.66
CA ASN A 63 -1.64 25.98 7.64
C ASN A 63 -1.45 26.71 6.30
N THR A 64 -1.21 25.96 5.22
CA THR A 64 -1.00 26.48 3.86
C THR A 64 -2.00 25.94 2.83
N GLY A 65 -3.15 25.46 3.30
CA GLY A 65 -4.26 24.97 2.49
C GLY A 65 -4.31 23.45 2.35
N LYS A 66 -5.33 22.97 1.63
CA LYS A 66 -5.52 21.55 1.32
C LYS A 66 -4.71 21.14 0.09
N ARG A 67 -4.28 19.88 0.02
CA ARG A 67 -3.61 19.28 -1.13
C ARG A 67 -4.25 17.94 -1.47
N LYS A 68 -4.49 17.71 -2.75
CA LYS A 68 -5.00 16.45 -3.29
C LYS A 68 -3.91 15.36 -3.24
N LYS A 69 -4.29 14.12 -2.95
CA LYS A 69 -3.43 12.95 -3.04
C LYS A 69 -4.23 11.77 -3.60
N TYR A 70 -3.75 11.24 -4.72
CA TYR A 70 -4.15 9.93 -5.21
C TYR A 70 -3.47 8.84 -4.40
N PHE A 71 -4.21 7.78 -4.12
CA PHE A 71 -3.73 6.62 -3.41
C PHE A 71 -4.47 5.37 -3.90
N LEU A 72 -3.72 4.36 -4.31
CA LEU A 72 -4.28 3.06 -4.70
C LEU A 72 -4.51 2.21 -3.45
N THR A 73 -5.74 1.76 -3.26
CA THR A 73 -6.13 0.87 -2.16
C THR A 73 -6.60 -0.48 -2.69
N ARG A 74 -6.91 -1.42 -1.79
CA ARG A 74 -7.60 -2.65 -2.16
C ARG A 74 -9.05 -2.40 -2.64
N PHE A 75 -9.58 -1.20 -2.42
CA PHE A 75 -10.94 -0.85 -2.86
C PHE A 75 -10.92 -0.11 -4.21
N GLY A 76 -9.75 -0.04 -4.86
CA GLY A 76 -9.47 0.83 -5.99
C GLY A 76 -8.84 2.17 -5.59
N ASP A 77 -8.72 3.06 -6.58
CA ASP A 77 -8.11 4.38 -6.43
C ASP A 77 -9.03 5.35 -5.70
N ILE A 78 -8.45 6.05 -4.73
CA ILE A 78 -9.10 7.16 -4.01
C ILE A 78 -8.37 8.48 -4.26
N LEU A 79 -9.11 9.58 -4.20
CA LEU A 79 -8.60 10.94 -4.25
C LEU A 79 -9.07 11.72 -3.02
N TYR A 80 -8.17 11.94 -2.06
CA TYR A 80 -8.51 12.66 -0.83
C TYR A 80 -7.73 13.98 -0.68
N LEU A 81 -8.28 14.87 0.16
CA LEU A 81 -7.70 16.16 0.50
C LEU A 81 -7.10 16.13 1.90
N ARG A 82 -5.82 16.49 2.02
CA ARG A 82 -5.10 16.60 3.29
C ARG A 82 -4.60 18.02 3.53
N THR A 83 -4.53 18.47 4.78
CA THR A 83 -4.00 19.81 5.08
C THR A 83 -2.47 19.83 5.04
N ARG A 84 -1.90 20.79 4.30
CA ARG A 84 -0.46 21.04 4.26
C ARG A 84 -0.07 22.08 5.30
N TYR A 85 0.89 21.73 6.13
CA TYR A 85 1.50 22.63 7.11
C TYR A 85 2.92 23.00 6.72
N LYS A 86 3.38 24.17 7.18
CA LYS A 86 4.80 24.53 7.23
C LYS A 86 5.22 24.69 8.68
N ASP A 87 6.34 24.08 9.05
CA ASP A 87 6.98 24.33 10.36
C ASP A 87 7.82 25.62 10.33
N LYS A 88 8.44 25.94 11.48
CA LYS A 88 9.34 27.11 11.61
C LYS A 88 10.56 27.05 10.68
N LYS A 89 10.97 25.85 10.25
CA LYS A 89 12.07 25.60 9.32
C LYS A 89 11.59 25.55 7.85
N SER A 90 10.36 25.97 7.57
CA SER A 90 9.72 25.93 6.24
C SER A 90 9.56 24.54 5.62
N LYS A 91 9.70 23.45 6.40
CA LYS A 91 9.48 22.08 5.93
C LYS A 91 7.99 21.78 5.86
N ALA A 92 7.57 21.15 4.77
CA ALA A 92 6.18 20.73 4.58
C ALA A 92 5.86 19.52 5.46
N ARG A 93 4.77 19.63 6.24
CA ARG A 93 4.24 18.56 7.09
C ARG A 93 2.78 18.27 6.77
N TYR A 94 2.38 17.02 6.98
CA TYR A 94 1.01 16.56 6.75
C TYR A 94 0.62 15.69 7.95
N LEU A 95 -0.13 16.27 8.89
CA LEU A 95 -0.50 15.58 10.13
C LEU A 95 -1.24 14.27 9.86
N LEU A 96 -2.09 14.23 8.84
CA LEU A 96 -2.78 13.00 8.42
C LEU A 96 -1.80 11.90 7.99
N ASP A 97 -0.81 12.22 7.13
CA ASP A 97 0.18 11.24 6.69
C ASP A 97 1.05 10.76 7.86
N GLU A 98 1.45 11.66 8.75
CA GLU A 98 2.25 11.33 9.94
C GLU A 98 1.48 10.40 10.88
N ALA A 99 0.21 10.71 11.18
CA ALA A 99 -0.64 9.91 12.04
C ALA A 99 -0.91 8.50 11.48
N LEU A 100 -0.97 8.37 10.15
CA LEU A 100 -1.22 7.11 9.47
C LEU A 100 0.07 6.41 8.99
N SER A 101 1.25 6.92 9.39
CA SER A 101 2.56 6.40 8.96
C SER A 101 2.72 6.27 7.45
N ILE A 102 2.12 7.18 6.69
CA ILE A 102 2.23 7.22 5.24
C ILE A 102 3.53 7.91 4.87
N VAL A 103 4.47 7.16 4.28
CA VAL A 103 5.78 7.71 3.92
C VAL A 103 5.69 8.66 2.72
N LYS A 104 6.71 9.52 2.59
CA LYS A 104 6.81 10.47 1.47
C LYS A 104 6.71 9.72 0.13
N ASN A 105 5.93 10.27 -0.80
CA ASN A 105 5.68 9.71 -2.13
C ASN A 105 5.01 8.33 -2.17
N GLN A 106 4.56 7.77 -1.04
CA GLN A 106 3.72 6.58 -1.06
C GLN A 106 2.38 6.88 -1.75
N ARG A 107 2.06 6.07 -2.75
CA ARG A 107 0.83 6.16 -3.57
C ARG A 107 0.02 4.87 -3.57
N ILE A 108 0.44 3.86 -2.80
CA ILE A 108 -0.21 2.55 -2.73
C ILE A 108 -0.29 2.11 -1.27
N SER A 109 -1.42 1.53 -0.90
CA SER A 109 -1.60 0.93 0.42
C SER A 109 -0.72 -0.32 0.56
N LEU A 110 -0.19 -0.56 1.76
CA LEU A 110 0.61 -1.76 2.02
C LEU A 110 -0.18 -3.04 1.73
N SER A 111 -1.49 -3.04 2.00
CA SER A 111 -2.36 -4.17 1.69
C SER A 111 -2.41 -4.46 0.18
N ARG A 112 -2.53 -3.43 -0.66
CA ARG A 112 -2.56 -3.63 -2.11
C ARG A 112 -1.20 -4.05 -2.67
N ALA A 113 -0.13 -3.42 -2.20
CA ALA A 113 1.23 -3.79 -2.58
C ALA A 113 1.55 -5.25 -2.22
N ARG A 114 1.13 -5.71 -1.03
CA ARG A 114 1.29 -7.10 -0.59
C ARG A 114 0.59 -8.07 -1.52
N ILE A 115 -0.65 -7.80 -1.92
CA ILE A 115 -1.40 -8.66 -2.84
C ILE A 115 -0.70 -8.73 -4.20
N GLU A 116 -0.31 -7.59 -4.74
CA GLU A 116 0.41 -7.52 -6.02
C GLU A 116 1.73 -8.30 -5.98
N CYS A 117 2.52 -8.17 -4.91
CA CYS A 117 3.78 -8.90 -4.77
C CYS A 117 3.56 -10.41 -4.57
N PHE A 118 2.55 -10.79 -3.79
CA PHE A 118 2.21 -12.19 -3.57
C PHE A 118 1.80 -12.88 -4.87
N LEU A 119 0.89 -12.28 -5.64
CA LEU A 119 0.47 -12.85 -6.92
C LEU A 119 1.62 -12.88 -7.94
N SER A 120 2.51 -11.89 -7.91
CA SER A 120 3.69 -11.85 -8.78
C SER A 120 4.74 -12.92 -8.48
N ALA A 121 4.70 -13.54 -7.29
CA ALA A 121 5.54 -14.68 -6.96
C ALA A 121 5.01 -15.99 -7.58
N LEU A 122 3.75 -16.01 -8.01
CA LEU A 122 3.06 -17.21 -8.50
C LEU A 122 2.78 -17.14 -10.01
N SER A 123 2.77 -15.95 -10.61
CA SER A 123 2.33 -15.75 -11.99
C SER A 123 3.07 -14.59 -12.66
N SER A 124 2.99 -14.52 -13.99
CA SER A 124 3.56 -13.41 -14.76
C SER A 124 2.85 -12.09 -14.42
N TYR A 125 3.55 -10.95 -14.55
CA TYR A 125 2.95 -9.66 -14.24
C TYR A 125 1.69 -9.34 -15.05
N ARG A 126 1.49 -9.92 -16.23
CA ARG A 126 0.28 -9.74 -17.05
C ARG A 126 -0.90 -10.54 -16.49
N GLU A 127 -0.69 -11.79 -16.11
CA GLU A 127 -1.70 -12.61 -15.42
C GLU A 127 -2.10 -11.97 -14.08
N VAL A 128 -1.16 -11.34 -13.37
CA VAL A 128 -1.48 -10.57 -12.16
C VAL A 128 -2.41 -9.39 -12.46
N VAL A 129 -2.25 -8.70 -13.60
CA VAL A 129 -3.19 -7.64 -14.01
C VAL A 129 -4.61 -8.21 -14.15
N GLU A 130 -4.75 -9.34 -14.82
CA GLU A 130 -6.03 -10.01 -15.05
C GLU A 130 -6.65 -10.48 -13.74
N GLY A 131 -5.89 -11.21 -12.90
CA GLY A 131 -6.36 -11.70 -11.61
C GLY A 131 -6.77 -10.57 -10.67
N ILE A 132 -6.05 -9.44 -10.69
CA ILE A 132 -6.45 -8.25 -9.93
C ILE A 132 -7.76 -7.66 -10.44
N GLY A 133 -7.94 -7.62 -11.77
CA GLY A 133 -9.18 -7.16 -12.39
C GLY A 133 -10.39 -7.93 -11.87
N LEU A 134 -10.27 -9.25 -11.79
CA LEU A 134 -11.34 -10.16 -11.36
C LEU A 134 -11.59 -10.11 -9.84
N LEU A 135 -10.53 -10.12 -9.03
CA LEU A 135 -10.67 -10.33 -7.58
C LEU A 135 -10.94 -9.04 -6.79
N ILE A 136 -10.39 -7.91 -7.25
CA ILE A 136 -10.30 -6.68 -6.45
C ILE A 136 -10.70 -5.44 -7.25
N GLY A 137 -10.62 -5.51 -8.58
CA GLY A 137 -10.82 -4.39 -9.47
C GLY A 137 -9.66 -3.38 -9.43
N GLY A 138 -9.79 -2.36 -10.28
CA GLY A 138 -8.78 -1.31 -10.45
C GLY A 138 -7.38 -1.86 -10.79
N PRO A 139 -7.23 -2.65 -11.86
CA PRO A 139 -5.92 -3.13 -12.27
C PRO A 139 -5.02 -1.97 -12.72
N ARG A 140 -3.71 -2.11 -12.47
CA ARG A 140 -2.68 -1.24 -13.05
C ARG A 140 -1.94 -1.98 -14.15
N CYS A 141 -1.16 -1.28 -14.97
CA CYS A 141 -0.35 -1.96 -15.98
C CYS A 141 0.69 -2.88 -15.35
N HIS A 142 1.05 -3.94 -16.08
CA HIS A 142 2.03 -4.94 -15.67
C HIS A 142 3.38 -4.34 -15.25
N GLU A 143 3.84 -3.28 -15.92
CA GLU A 143 5.07 -2.57 -15.56
C GLU A 143 4.97 -1.89 -14.19
N ALA A 144 3.82 -1.32 -13.85
CA ALA A 144 3.63 -0.69 -12.55
C ALA A 144 3.60 -1.73 -11.39
N ILE A 145 3.15 -2.94 -11.67
CA ILE A 145 3.24 -4.10 -10.76
C ILE A 145 4.70 -4.53 -10.63
N ARG A 146 5.42 -4.72 -11.75
CA ARG A 146 6.86 -5.03 -11.75
C ARG A 146 7.67 -4.03 -10.92
N GLN A 147 7.43 -2.73 -11.08
CA GLN A 147 8.13 -1.70 -10.29
C GLN A 147 7.81 -1.79 -8.79
N SER A 148 6.60 -2.21 -8.43
CA SER A 148 6.23 -2.43 -7.03
C SER A 148 7.00 -3.62 -6.45
N VAL A 149 7.10 -4.72 -7.21
CA VAL A 149 7.86 -5.91 -6.85
C VAL A 149 9.36 -5.62 -6.71
N ILE A 150 9.96 -4.92 -7.68
CA ILE A 150 11.38 -4.51 -7.61
C ILE A 150 11.64 -3.67 -6.36
N LYS A 151 10.75 -2.71 -6.07
CA LYS A 151 10.88 -1.86 -4.89
C LYS A 151 10.85 -2.67 -3.59
N GLU A 152 9.90 -3.60 -3.45
CA GLU A 152 9.82 -4.47 -2.27
C GLU A 152 11.03 -5.42 -2.19
N GLY A 153 11.50 -5.94 -3.33
CA GLY A 153 12.72 -6.75 -3.40
C GLY A 153 13.95 -6.01 -2.87
N ASN A 154 14.15 -4.75 -3.30
CA ASN A 154 15.25 -3.92 -2.79
C ASN A 154 15.13 -3.66 -1.28
N LEU A 155 13.91 -3.43 -0.78
CA LEU A 155 13.69 -3.25 0.66
C LEU A 155 14.02 -4.51 1.47
N ILE A 156 13.74 -5.71 0.92
CA ILE A 156 14.10 -6.98 1.54
C ILE A 156 15.63 -7.11 1.61
N ILE A 157 16.35 -6.82 0.53
CA ILE A 157 17.82 -6.86 0.47
C ILE A 157 18.41 -5.89 1.50
N GLU A 158 17.98 -4.63 1.50
CA GLU A 158 18.45 -3.63 2.48
C GLU A 158 18.21 -4.06 3.93
N ASN A 159 17.08 -4.73 4.21
CA ASN A 159 16.76 -5.22 5.53
C ASN A 159 17.63 -6.42 5.93
N GLN A 160 17.94 -7.32 4.99
CA GLN A 160 18.87 -8.43 5.20
C GLN A 160 20.27 -7.92 5.52
N GLU A 161 20.79 -6.96 4.75
CA GLU A 161 22.10 -6.35 5.02
C GLU A 161 22.15 -5.64 6.39
N LYS A 162 21.08 -4.95 6.78
CA LYS A 162 20.99 -4.32 8.11
C LYS A 162 21.02 -5.37 9.22
N LYS A 163 20.31 -6.48 9.07
CA LYS A 163 20.35 -7.59 10.04
C LYS A 163 21.73 -8.23 10.10
N LEU A 164 22.38 -8.44 8.96
CA LEU A 164 23.74 -8.98 8.92
C LEU A 164 24.72 -8.08 9.68
N ARG A 165 24.71 -6.77 9.40
CA ARG A 165 25.52 -5.81 10.16
C ARG A 165 25.21 -5.81 11.64
N GLN A 166 23.95 -5.98 12.04
CA GLN A 166 23.61 -6.08 13.46
C GLN A 166 24.27 -7.30 14.10
N ILE A 167 24.23 -8.46 13.42
CA ILE A 167 24.87 -9.70 13.88
C ILE A 167 26.39 -9.55 13.96
N GLU A 168 27.01 -8.96 12.94
CA GLU A 168 28.47 -8.72 12.90
C GLU A 168 28.95 -7.77 14.02
N ASN A 169 28.10 -6.85 14.47
CA ASN A 169 28.41 -5.93 15.56
C ASN A 169 28.04 -6.48 16.96
N LEU A 170 27.50 -7.70 17.05
CA LEU A 170 27.27 -8.32 18.35
C LEU A 170 28.60 -8.77 18.93
N ASP A 171 28.91 -8.25 20.11
CA ASP A 171 30.06 -8.66 20.92
C ASP A 171 29.74 -10.01 21.58
N TYR A 172 29.84 -11.09 20.78
CA TYR A 172 29.72 -12.45 21.29
C TYR A 172 31.03 -12.82 21.99
N PRO A 173 30.98 -13.41 23.20
CA PRO A 173 32.17 -13.98 23.79
C PRO A 173 32.72 -15.05 22.86
N ASP A 174 34.01 -15.00 22.60
CA ASP A 174 34.70 -16.06 21.86
C ASP A 174 34.37 -17.41 22.50
N LYS A 175 33.74 -18.27 21.72
CA LYS A 175 33.45 -19.64 22.10
C LYS A 175 34.28 -20.55 21.22
N GLU A 176 34.87 -21.59 21.79
CA GLU A 176 35.50 -22.63 20.98
C GLU A 176 34.49 -23.13 19.95
N ALA A 177 34.88 -23.00 18.68
CA ALA A 177 34.12 -23.55 17.57
C ALA A 177 34.08 -25.08 17.75
N PRO A 178 32.95 -25.74 17.43
CA PRO A 178 32.89 -27.19 17.47
C PRO A 178 33.89 -27.80 16.49
N ASP A 179 34.42 -28.98 16.80
CA ASP A 179 35.35 -29.73 15.94
C ASP A 179 34.78 -30.02 14.54
N THR A 180 33.46 -29.99 14.38
CA THR A 180 32.78 -30.22 13.10
C THR A 180 31.53 -29.35 12.98
N ALA A 181 31.39 -28.68 11.84
CA ALA A 181 30.19 -27.96 11.45
C ALA A 181 29.63 -28.57 10.16
N TYR A 182 28.34 -28.92 10.17
CA TYR A 182 27.64 -29.38 8.98
C TYR A 182 26.94 -28.19 8.32
N LEU A 183 27.22 -27.96 7.04
CA LEU A 183 26.56 -26.94 6.22
C LEU A 183 25.98 -27.61 4.98
N GLU A 184 24.69 -27.40 4.75
CA GLU A 184 24.01 -27.82 3.54
C GLU A 184 23.83 -26.60 2.62
N ALA A 185 24.14 -26.78 1.35
CA ALA A 185 23.95 -25.76 0.32
C ALA A 185 23.20 -26.39 -0.86
N ASP A 186 22.10 -25.77 -1.25
CA ASP A 186 21.29 -26.16 -2.41
C ASP A 186 21.34 -25.06 -3.49
N ALA A 187 21.15 -25.43 -4.75
CA ALA A 187 21.26 -24.54 -5.90
C ALA A 187 20.03 -24.64 -6.82
N THR A 188 19.38 -23.49 -7.04
CA THR A 188 18.30 -23.35 -8.03
C THR A 188 18.80 -22.58 -9.23
N TYR A 189 18.82 -23.23 -10.40
CA TYR A 189 19.23 -22.59 -11.65
C TYR A 189 18.07 -21.78 -12.25
N ILE A 190 18.29 -20.49 -12.47
CA ILE A 190 17.32 -19.58 -13.10
C ILE A 190 17.92 -19.02 -14.38
N THR A 191 17.21 -19.14 -15.49
CA THR A 191 17.62 -18.54 -16.77
C THR A 191 17.45 -17.04 -16.70
N LEU A 192 18.56 -16.29 -16.67
CA LEU A 192 18.52 -14.84 -16.72
C LEU A 192 18.21 -14.35 -18.13
N GLN A 193 17.42 -13.27 -18.22
CA GLN A 193 17.20 -12.58 -19.48
C GLN A 193 18.54 -11.99 -19.93
N LYS A 194 19.12 -12.51 -21.02
CA LYS A 194 20.44 -12.10 -21.52
C LYS A 194 20.49 -10.57 -21.69
N LYS A 195 21.31 -9.89 -20.89
CA LYS A 195 21.74 -8.52 -21.21
C LYS A 195 22.76 -8.63 -22.35
N GLY A 196 22.31 -8.36 -23.58
CA GLY A 196 23.17 -8.15 -24.75
C GLY A 196 23.79 -9.41 -25.35
N LYS A 197 23.39 -9.75 -26.58
CA LYS A 197 24.41 -9.85 -27.62
C LYS A 197 24.61 -8.41 -28.09
N GLU A 198 25.75 -7.82 -27.79
CA GLU A 198 26.29 -6.76 -28.66
C GLU A 198 26.58 -7.36 -30.05
#